data_AF-A0A7C7DN14-F1
#
_entry.id   AF-A0A7C7DN14-F1
#
_cell.length_a   1.000
_cell.length_b   1.000
_cell.length_c   1.000
_cell.angle_alpha   90.00
_cell.angle_beta   90.00
_cell.angle_gamma   90.00
#
_symmetry.space_group_name_H-M   'P 1'
#
loop_
_entity.id
_entity.type
_entity.pdbx_description
1 polymer ?
#
loop_
_entity_poly.entity_id
_entity_poly.type
_entity_poly.pdbx_seq_one_letter_code
_entity_poly.pdbx_strand_id
1 'polypeptide(L)'
;MLHAEDPEILQYLTSELREDGKTEVRYHPLSRPDFAEEAAVLRAIALARATGVPLYIAHVSSRAGADAIRKYRGLGRSGGMAHIYGETCPHYFWFTAKRYEDENGRLFVMSPPLRSEDDVTGIWEALGEDALDVVSTDHCPFRLKDKTKDIPFYEAPNGIGSIGLLLYTVYSRGRVEGENLKPLPINRIVELLSSRPARLFGLAHRKGAIMPGYDADLVIFDPTPEWIFRSSYLPGGEDHSVYDGFKLKGRVDLVVSRGEIVARDGEVLARPGRGRFVERFIPKETEQRS
;
A
#
# COMPACT_ATOMS: atom_id res chain seq x y z
N MET A 1 1.81 1.84 -14.94
CA MET A 1 2.13 1.54 -13.53
C MET A 1 3.63 1.42 -13.41
N LEU A 2 4.24 2.04 -12.40
CA LEU A 2 5.68 2.03 -12.18
C LEU A 2 5.99 1.86 -10.69
N HIS A 3 6.97 1.02 -10.39
CA HIS A 3 7.79 1.15 -9.19
C HIS A 3 8.81 2.27 -9.47
N ALA A 4 8.89 3.28 -8.59
CA ALA A 4 9.66 4.49 -8.85
C ALA A 4 10.79 4.67 -7.82
N GLU A 5 11.92 4.00 -8.04
CA GLU A 5 13.21 4.30 -7.39
C GLU A 5 14.26 4.45 -8.52
N ASP A 6 15.15 5.43 -8.44
CA ASP A 6 16.17 5.61 -9.48
C ASP A 6 17.26 4.54 -9.40
N PRO A 7 17.44 3.70 -10.44
CA PRO A 7 18.33 2.55 -10.36
C PRO A 7 19.81 2.93 -10.25
N GLU A 8 20.23 4.06 -10.82
CA GLU A 8 21.63 4.49 -10.77
C GLU A 8 22.02 4.95 -9.36
N ILE A 9 21.12 5.70 -8.72
CA ILE A 9 21.29 6.12 -7.31
C ILE A 9 21.37 4.88 -6.41
N LEU A 10 20.45 3.94 -6.58
CA LEU A 10 20.41 2.68 -5.82
C LEU A 10 21.68 1.86 -6.00
N GLN A 11 22.11 1.67 -7.25
CA GLN A 11 23.31 0.89 -7.57
C GLN A 11 24.57 1.54 -6.97
N TYR A 12 24.70 2.85 -7.10
CA TYR A 12 25.83 3.60 -6.57
C TYR A 12 25.90 3.48 -5.03
N LEU A 13 24.83 3.83 -4.32
CA LEU A 13 24.80 3.82 -2.85
C LEU A 13 24.92 2.41 -2.28
N THR A 14 24.32 1.40 -2.94
CA THR A 14 24.49 -0.01 -2.52
C THR A 14 25.95 -0.46 -2.66
N SER A 15 26.61 -0.08 -3.75
CA SER A 15 28.02 -0.43 -3.99
C SER A 15 28.94 0.26 -2.99
N GLU A 16 28.72 1.55 -2.71
CA GLU A 16 29.48 2.32 -1.72
C GLU A 16 29.36 1.70 -0.32
N LEU A 17 28.13 1.38 0.13
CA LEU A 17 27.92 0.71 1.41
C LEU A 17 28.59 -0.67 1.47
N ARG A 18 28.59 -1.42 0.36
CA ARG A 18 29.24 -2.72 0.28
C ARG A 18 30.76 -2.61 0.35
N GLU A 19 31.36 -1.64 -0.32
CA GLU A 19 32.80 -1.38 -0.29
C GLU A 19 33.27 -0.94 1.10
N ASP A 20 32.43 -0.19 1.81
CA ASP A 20 32.64 0.21 3.21
C ASP A 20 32.41 -0.92 4.24
N GLY A 21 31.98 -2.11 3.80
CA GLY A 21 31.66 -3.23 4.68
C GLY A 21 30.37 -3.07 5.49
N LYS A 22 29.53 -2.08 5.17
CA LYS A 22 28.25 -1.79 5.82
C LYS A 22 27.16 -2.73 5.28
N THR A 23 27.04 -3.91 5.89
CA THR A 23 26.21 -5.01 5.37
C THR A 23 24.94 -5.26 6.19
N GLU A 24 24.81 -4.66 7.38
CA GLU A 24 23.67 -4.82 8.27
C GLU A 24 22.39 -4.15 7.71
N VAL A 25 21.22 -4.64 8.16
CA VAL A 25 19.92 -4.16 7.67
C VAL A 25 19.61 -2.69 7.97
N ARG A 26 20.27 -2.08 8.96
CA ARG A 26 20.19 -0.63 9.22
C ARG A 26 20.63 0.22 8.02
N TYR A 27 21.44 -0.35 7.12
CA TYR A 27 21.93 0.32 5.91
C TYR A 27 20.98 0.17 4.71
N HIS A 28 19.97 -0.70 4.78
CA HIS A 28 18.96 -0.87 3.74
C HIS A 28 18.29 0.45 3.31
N PRO A 29 17.73 1.27 4.21
CA PRO A 29 17.15 2.56 3.82
C PRO A 29 18.16 3.56 3.25
N LEU A 30 19.44 3.46 3.63
CA LEU A 30 20.49 4.36 3.15
C LEU A 30 20.93 4.04 1.72
N SER A 31 20.77 2.79 1.28
CA SER A 31 21.05 2.39 -0.11
C SER A 31 20.00 2.89 -1.13
N ARG A 32 18.88 3.41 -0.63
CA ARG A 32 17.69 3.79 -1.39
C ARG A 32 16.95 4.93 -0.69
N PRO A 33 17.57 6.11 -0.55
CA PRO A 33 17.00 7.25 0.14
C PRO A 33 15.74 7.79 -0.56
N ASP A 34 15.00 8.64 0.12
CA ASP A 34 13.75 9.24 -0.37
C ASP A 34 13.93 10.01 -1.68
N PHE A 35 15.04 10.73 -1.86
CA PHE A 35 15.33 11.45 -3.09
C PHE A 35 15.51 10.53 -4.31
N ALA A 36 15.86 9.24 -4.10
CA ALA A 36 15.91 8.27 -5.19
C ALA A 36 14.49 7.94 -5.70
N GLU A 37 13.51 7.89 -4.80
CA GLU A 37 12.09 7.78 -5.15
C GLU A 37 11.60 9.06 -5.82
N GLU A 38 11.86 10.23 -5.22
CA GLU A 38 11.46 11.53 -5.76
C GLU A 38 11.98 11.75 -7.19
N ALA A 39 13.26 11.48 -7.44
CA ALA A 39 13.87 11.62 -8.77
C ALA A 39 13.16 10.74 -9.82
N ALA A 40 12.88 9.48 -9.47
CA ALA A 40 12.18 8.56 -10.36
C ALA A 40 10.72 8.98 -10.60
N VAL A 41 10.02 9.46 -9.57
CA VAL A 41 8.66 10.00 -9.67
C VAL A 41 8.61 11.21 -10.59
N LEU A 42 9.50 12.19 -10.41
CA LEU A 42 9.57 13.40 -11.24
C LEU A 42 9.87 13.07 -12.70
N ARG A 43 10.80 12.13 -12.94
CA ARG A 43 11.10 11.64 -14.30
C ARG A 43 9.87 10.97 -14.93
N ALA A 44 9.17 10.10 -14.20
CA ALA A 44 7.96 9.45 -14.69
C ALA A 44 6.85 10.47 -15.02
N ILE A 45 6.68 11.49 -14.17
CA ILE A 45 5.73 12.59 -14.39
C ILE A 45 6.08 13.35 -15.67
N ALA A 46 7.35 13.66 -15.91
CA ALA A 46 7.79 14.35 -17.13
C ALA A 46 7.44 13.53 -18.39
N LEU A 47 7.68 12.23 -18.38
CA LEU A 47 7.34 11.33 -19.49
C LEU A 47 5.83 11.21 -19.70
N ALA A 48 5.05 11.08 -18.62
CA ALA A 48 3.59 11.05 -18.70
C ALA A 48 3.04 12.33 -19.32
N ARG A 49 3.56 13.50 -18.92
CA ARG A 49 3.18 14.79 -19.50
C ARG A 49 3.56 14.92 -20.97
N ALA A 50 4.75 14.44 -21.36
CA ALA A 50 5.20 14.48 -22.75
C ALA A 50 4.36 13.58 -23.67
N THR A 51 3.82 12.48 -23.15
CA THR A 51 3.08 11.47 -23.93
C THR A 51 1.57 11.59 -23.80
N GLY A 52 1.06 12.29 -22.79
CA GLY A 52 -0.36 12.33 -22.44
C GLY A 52 -0.89 11.05 -21.80
N VAL A 53 -0.05 10.03 -21.60
CA VAL A 53 -0.47 8.73 -21.05
C VAL A 53 -0.65 8.82 -19.53
N PRO A 54 -1.77 8.33 -18.97
CA PRO A 54 -1.97 8.28 -17.53
C PRO A 54 -0.86 7.51 -16.79
N LEU A 55 -0.40 8.06 -15.69
CA LEU A 55 0.65 7.51 -14.84
C LEU A 55 0.05 6.98 -13.53
N TYR A 56 0.49 5.79 -13.11
CA TYR A 56 0.20 5.20 -11.81
C TYR A 56 1.52 4.83 -11.14
N ILE A 57 1.80 5.42 -9.98
CA ILE A 57 3.00 5.15 -9.19
C ILE A 57 2.61 4.23 -8.05
N ALA A 58 3.20 3.03 -8.00
CA ALA A 58 2.96 2.05 -6.96
C ALA A 58 3.68 2.44 -5.65
N HIS A 59 3.15 1.98 -4.51
CA HIS A 59 3.81 1.95 -3.18
C HIS A 59 4.71 3.18 -2.86
N VAL A 60 4.19 4.39 -3.09
CA VAL A 60 4.83 5.67 -2.70
C VAL A 60 5.07 5.65 -1.19
N SER A 61 6.33 5.85 -0.80
CA SER A 61 6.77 5.70 0.60
C SER A 61 7.20 7.00 1.25
N SER A 62 7.51 8.01 0.46
CA SER A 62 8.09 9.28 0.93
C SER A 62 7.12 10.46 0.82
N ARG A 63 7.28 11.45 1.70
CA ARG A 63 6.60 12.75 1.58
C ARG A 63 6.99 13.41 0.25
N ALA A 64 8.27 13.39 -0.12
CA ALA A 64 8.77 14.00 -1.34
C ALA A 64 8.07 13.42 -2.60
N GLY A 65 7.94 12.10 -2.68
CA GLY A 65 7.21 11.42 -3.75
C GLY A 65 5.72 11.79 -3.78
N ALA A 66 5.06 11.80 -2.61
CA ALA A 66 3.66 12.19 -2.50
C ALA A 66 3.43 13.67 -2.87
N ASP A 67 4.35 14.56 -2.49
CA ASP A 67 4.31 15.99 -2.80
C ASP A 67 4.56 16.26 -4.28
N ALA A 68 5.45 15.52 -4.92
CA ALA A 68 5.61 15.57 -6.37
C ALA A 68 4.31 15.19 -7.08
N ILE A 69 3.65 14.11 -6.66
CA ILE A 69 2.33 13.73 -7.20
C ILE A 69 1.30 14.84 -6.94
N ARG A 70 1.22 15.35 -5.71
CA ARG A 70 0.31 16.45 -5.32
C ARG A 70 0.51 17.71 -6.16
N LYS A 71 1.75 18.05 -6.48
CA LYS A 71 2.10 19.25 -7.25
C LYS A 71 1.71 19.12 -8.72
N TYR A 72 1.93 17.95 -9.31
CA TYR A 72 1.75 17.75 -10.75
C TYR A 72 0.43 17.07 -11.12
N ARG A 73 -0.35 16.58 -10.15
CA ARG A 73 -1.70 16.10 -10.41
C ARG A 73 -2.54 17.25 -11.00
N GLY A 74 -3.11 17.01 -12.16
CA GLY A 74 -3.96 17.97 -12.86
C GLY A 74 -5.30 17.35 -13.21
N LEU A 75 -6.37 18.12 -13.04
CA LEU A 75 -7.69 17.84 -13.62
C LEU A 75 -7.53 17.87 -15.14
N GLY A 76 -7.25 16.71 -15.73
CA GLY A 76 -7.20 16.54 -17.17
C GLY A 76 -8.47 17.10 -17.80
N ARG A 77 -8.33 18.22 -18.50
CA ARG A 77 -9.01 18.56 -19.78
C ARG A 77 -8.82 20.01 -20.23
N SER A 78 -8.44 20.95 -19.36
CA SER A 78 -8.26 22.35 -19.80
C SER A 78 -6.86 22.70 -20.32
N GLY A 79 -5.92 21.75 -20.40
CA GLY A 79 -4.54 22.03 -20.81
C GLY A 79 -3.67 20.84 -21.23
N GLY A 80 -4.24 19.67 -21.56
CA GLY A 80 -3.47 18.53 -22.11
C GLY A 80 -2.54 17.80 -21.11
N MET A 81 -2.77 17.90 -19.81
CA MET A 81 -1.95 17.21 -18.80
C MET A 81 -2.42 15.77 -18.57
N ALA A 82 -1.48 14.82 -18.52
CA ALA A 82 -1.75 13.43 -18.14
C ALA A 82 -2.23 13.30 -16.69
N HIS A 83 -3.14 12.36 -16.43
CA HIS A 83 -3.55 12.01 -15.07
C HIS A 83 -2.43 11.27 -14.35
N ILE A 84 -2.14 11.67 -13.11
CA ILE A 84 -1.12 11.05 -12.25
C ILE A 84 -1.83 10.52 -11.01
N TYR A 85 -1.69 9.22 -10.78
CA TYR A 85 -2.26 8.50 -9.65
C TYR A 85 -1.14 7.95 -8.77
N GLY A 86 -1.38 7.94 -7.46
CA GLY A 86 -0.46 7.39 -6.48
C GLY A 86 -1.10 6.30 -5.63
N GLU A 87 -0.34 5.26 -5.33
CA GLU A 87 -0.67 4.21 -4.38
C GLU A 87 0.32 4.25 -3.22
N THR A 88 -0.13 3.98 -1.99
CA THR A 88 0.76 3.67 -0.86
C THR A 88 0.29 2.39 -0.14
N CYS A 89 1.00 2.00 0.90
CA CYS A 89 0.74 0.78 1.67
C CYS A 89 0.76 1.07 3.18
N PRO A 90 0.04 0.29 4.01
CA PRO A 90 -0.05 0.51 5.44
C PRO A 90 1.28 0.66 6.18
N HIS A 91 2.29 -0.10 5.79
CA HIS A 91 3.58 -0.07 6.47
C HIS A 91 4.27 1.29 6.39
N TYR A 92 4.00 2.10 5.35
CA TYR A 92 4.56 3.45 5.20
C TYR A 92 3.90 4.51 6.09
N PHE A 93 2.78 4.20 6.74
CA PHE A 93 2.16 5.10 7.73
C PHE A 93 2.00 4.46 9.12
N TRP A 94 2.54 3.24 9.32
CA TRP A 94 2.56 2.54 10.62
C TRP A 94 3.96 2.45 11.24
N PHE A 95 5.00 2.44 10.41
CA PHE A 95 6.37 2.21 10.85
C PHE A 95 7.34 3.23 10.26
N THR A 96 8.45 3.44 10.97
CA THR A 96 9.57 4.24 10.49
C THR A 96 10.83 3.41 10.31
N ALA A 97 11.84 3.99 9.66
CA ALA A 97 13.16 3.42 9.46
C ALA A 97 13.85 2.98 10.76
N LYS A 98 13.41 3.48 11.93
CA LYS A 98 13.87 3.03 13.25
C LYS A 98 13.74 1.51 13.42
N ARG A 99 12.76 0.87 12.77
CA ARG A 99 12.60 -0.58 12.78
C ARG A 99 13.82 -1.34 12.30
N TYR A 100 14.68 -0.75 11.46
CA TYR A 100 15.90 -1.40 11.01
C TYR A 100 17.01 -1.45 12.07
N GLU A 101 16.86 -0.73 13.18
CA GLU A 101 17.76 -0.77 14.34
C GLU A 101 17.35 -1.85 15.37
N ASP A 102 16.10 -2.32 15.31
CA ASP A 102 15.58 -3.36 16.20
C ASP A 102 16.26 -4.72 15.90
N GLU A 103 16.31 -5.61 16.88
CA GLU A 103 16.85 -6.99 16.71
C GLU A 103 16.15 -7.75 15.58
N ASN A 104 14.85 -7.49 15.38
CA ASN A 104 14.04 -8.07 14.33
C ASN A 104 13.92 -7.18 13.07
N GLY A 105 14.79 -6.19 12.89
CA GLY A 105 14.72 -5.23 11.78
C GLY A 105 14.77 -5.86 10.38
N ARG A 106 15.37 -7.05 10.25
CA ARG A 106 15.32 -7.87 9.03
C ARG A 106 13.90 -8.17 8.54
N LEU A 107 12.93 -8.29 9.45
CA LEU A 107 11.54 -8.56 9.09
C LEU A 107 10.92 -7.42 8.26
N PHE A 108 11.43 -6.20 8.40
CA PHE A 108 10.94 -5.00 7.73
C PHE A 108 11.64 -4.69 6.40
N VAL A 109 12.54 -5.55 5.92
CA VAL A 109 13.22 -5.34 4.62
C VAL A 109 12.20 -5.44 3.48
N MET A 110 11.97 -4.34 2.77
CA MET A 110 11.07 -4.21 1.62
C MET A 110 11.49 -3.03 0.73
N SER A 111 10.88 -2.88 -0.45
CA SER A 111 11.24 -1.85 -1.45
C SER A 111 10.00 -1.11 -1.95
N PRO A 112 9.90 0.22 -1.82
CA PRO A 112 10.79 1.12 -1.08
C PRO A 112 10.88 0.80 0.42
N PRO A 113 11.94 1.25 1.12
CA PRO A 113 12.15 0.96 2.54
C PRO A 113 11.24 1.82 3.43
N LEU A 114 11.15 1.49 4.72
CA LEU A 114 10.53 2.38 5.71
C LEU A 114 11.30 3.70 5.81
N ARG A 115 10.59 4.79 6.09
CA ARG A 115 11.08 6.17 6.00
C ARG A 115 11.04 6.91 7.35
N SER A 116 11.25 8.22 7.34
CA SER A 116 11.26 9.03 8.57
C SER A 116 9.86 9.19 9.17
N GLU A 117 9.77 9.76 10.38
CA GLU A 117 8.47 10.15 10.98
C GLU A 117 7.75 11.23 10.16
N ASP A 118 8.51 12.10 9.49
CA ASP A 118 7.94 13.12 8.62
C ASP A 118 7.32 12.49 7.37
N ASP A 119 7.94 11.46 6.81
CA ASP A 119 7.38 10.70 5.70
C ASP A 119 6.10 9.96 6.11
N VAL A 120 6.09 9.32 7.29
CA VAL A 120 4.88 8.67 7.84
C VAL A 120 3.73 9.66 7.93
N THR A 121 4.00 10.85 8.47
CA THR A 121 3.03 11.95 8.55
C THR A 121 2.59 12.38 7.15
N GLY A 122 3.53 12.60 6.23
CA GLY A 122 3.27 13.08 4.89
C GLY A 122 2.45 12.13 4.04
N ILE A 123 2.70 10.82 4.15
CA ILE A 123 1.87 9.80 3.50
C ILE A 123 0.45 9.82 4.05
N TRP A 124 0.28 9.93 5.37
CA TRP A 124 -1.05 9.99 5.98
C TRP A 124 -1.83 11.24 5.59
N GLU A 125 -1.17 12.40 5.56
CA GLU A 125 -1.72 13.67 5.05
C GLU A 125 -2.12 13.55 3.57
N ALA A 126 -1.24 12.99 2.74
CA ALA A 126 -1.49 12.80 1.31
C ALA A 126 -2.72 11.91 1.04
N LEU A 127 -2.98 10.91 1.91
CA LEU A 127 -4.22 10.13 1.86
C LEU A 127 -5.45 10.95 2.24
N GLY A 128 -5.34 11.88 3.19
CA GLY A 128 -6.43 12.77 3.59
C GLY A 128 -6.73 13.89 2.57
N GLU A 129 -5.70 14.36 1.87
CA GLU A 129 -5.74 15.49 0.92
C GLU A 129 -5.92 15.08 -0.54
N ASP A 130 -6.24 13.81 -0.77
CA ASP A 130 -6.48 13.24 -2.09
C ASP A 130 -5.25 13.12 -3.00
N ALA A 131 -4.04 13.42 -2.52
CA ALA A 131 -2.80 13.30 -3.30
C ALA A 131 -2.46 11.85 -3.67
N LEU A 132 -2.88 10.89 -2.85
CA LEU A 132 -2.81 9.46 -3.13
C LEU A 132 -4.22 8.89 -3.32
N ASP A 133 -4.36 7.96 -4.27
CA ASP A 133 -5.64 7.42 -4.72
C ASP A 133 -5.93 6.02 -4.17
N VAL A 134 -4.90 5.21 -3.92
CA VAL A 134 -5.08 3.81 -3.52
C VAL A 134 -4.24 3.49 -2.30
N VAL A 135 -4.81 2.70 -1.39
CA VAL A 135 -4.01 1.97 -0.41
C VAL A 135 -4.07 0.49 -0.76
N SER A 136 -2.91 -0.09 -1.08
CA SER A 136 -2.74 -1.52 -1.31
C SER A 136 -1.90 -2.12 -0.17
N THR A 137 -1.33 -3.31 -0.33
CA THR A 137 -0.50 -3.94 0.70
C THR A 137 0.90 -4.30 0.26
N ASP A 138 1.18 -4.25 -1.05
CA ASP A 138 2.36 -4.84 -1.66
C ASP A 138 2.66 -6.24 -1.09
N HIS A 139 1.61 -7.06 -0.96
CA HIS A 139 1.69 -8.32 -0.22
C HIS A 139 2.66 -9.30 -0.89
N CYS A 140 3.84 -9.43 -0.30
CA CYS A 140 4.93 -10.31 -0.71
C CYS A 140 5.53 -10.99 0.54
N PRO A 141 4.79 -11.91 1.20
CA PRO A 141 5.27 -12.55 2.41
C PRO A 141 6.38 -13.56 2.11
N PHE A 142 7.41 -13.56 2.95
CA PHE A 142 8.42 -14.63 3.02
C PHE A 142 8.24 -15.40 4.33
N ARG A 143 8.81 -16.61 4.41
CA ARG A 143 8.85 -17.35 5.68
C ARG A 143 9.81 -16.69 6.66
N LEU A 144 9.54 -16.83 7.95
CA LEU A 144 10.38 -16.26 9.01
C LEU A 144 11.85 -16.68 8.82
N LYS A 145 12.09 -17.97 8.57
CA LYS A 145 13.43 -18.54 8.33
C LYS A 145 14.20 -17.89 7.17
N ASP A 146 13.49 -17.33 6.19
CA ASP A 146 14.11 -16.70 5.02
C ASP A 146 14.38 -15.21 5.28
N LYS A 147 13.52 -14.54 6.05
CA LYS A 147 13.74 -13.16 6.49
C LYS A 147 14.87 -13.05 7.52
N THR A 148 15.06 -14.04 8.38
CA THR A 148 16.03 -13.98 9.49
C THR A 148 17.41 -14.53 9.18
N LYS A 149 17.69 -14.93 7.92
CA LYS A 149 19.04 -15.35 7.52
C LYS A 149 20.03 -14.23 7.78
N ASP A 150 21.19 -14.58 8.34
CA ASP A 150 22.27 -13.63 8.56
C ASP A 150 23.09 -13.45 7.27
N ILE A 151 22.53 -12.65 6.36
CA ILE A 151 23.11 -12.31 5.05
C ILE A 151 23.17 -10.79 4.88
N PRO A 152 23.96 -10.22 3.96
CA PRO A 152 23.95 -8.78 3.73
C PRO A 152 22.56 -8.25 3.36
N PHE A 153 22.24 -7.01 3.71
CA PHE A 153 20.92 -6.43 3.44
C PHE A 153 20.54 -6.45 1.96
N TYR A 154 21.52 -6.31 1.06
CA TYR A 154 21.33 -6.32 -0.39
C TYR A 154 21.05 -7.72 -0.97
N GLU A 155 21.17 -8.78 -0.16
CA GLU A 155 20.75 -10.14 -0.51
C GLU A 155 19.45 -10.56 0.19
N ALA A 156 18.97 -9.74 1.13
CA ALA A 156 17.79 -10.08 1.94
C ALA A 156 16.50 -10.04 1.08
N PRO A 157 15.57 -11.00 1.30
CA PRO A 157 14.30 -11.00 0.58
C PRO A 157 13.46 -9.77 0.94
N ASN A 158 13.13 -9.00 -0.10
CA ASN A 158 12.35 -7.77 -0.01
C ASN A 158 10.87 -8.07 -0.12
N GLY A 159 10.12 -7.77 0.94
CA GLY A 159 8.68 -7.97 0.97
C GLY A 159 8.16 -8.27 2.37
N ILE A 160 6.91 -7.89 2.60
CA ILE A 160 6.14 -8.19 3.81
C ILE A 160 4.70 -8.57 3.44
N GLY A 161 4.00 -9.25 4.35
CA GLY A 161 2.62 -9.65 4.15
C GLY A 161 1.62 -8.86 5.01
N SER A 162 0.60 -8.27 4.38
CA SER A 162 -0.50 -7.63 5.13
C SER A 162 -1.87 -7.65 4.43
N ILE A 163 -2.10 -8.52 3.43
CA ILE A 163 -3.34 -8.53 2.64
C ILE A 163 -4.62 -8.66 3.49
N GLY A 164 -4.61 -9.55 4.49
CA GLY A 164 -5.72 -9.72 5.43
C GLY A 164 -5.90 -8.57 6.43
N LEU A 165 -4.96 -7.61 6.45
CA LEU A 165 -4.92 -6.50 7.40
C LEU A 165 -5.24 -5.15 6.77
N LEU A 166 -5.46 -5.07 5.46
CA LEU A 166 -5.62 -3.80 4.76
C LEU A 166 -6.69 -2.90 5.37
N LEU A 167 -7.92 -3.41 5.55
CA LEU A 167 -9.01 -2.64 6.16
C LEU A 167 -8.69 -2.28 7.61
N TYR A 168 -8.18 -3.23 8.39
CA TYR A 168 -7.89 -3.03 9.81
C TYR A 168 -6.82 -1.97 10.02
N THR A 169 -5.70 -2.04 9.30
CA THR A 169 -4.57 -1.12 9.45
C THR A 169 -4.93 0.31 9.03
N VAL A 170 -5.74 0.47 7.98
CA VAL A 170 -6.19 1.80 7.52
C VAL A 170 -7.26 2.38 8.45
N TYR A 171 -8.22 1.55 8.90
CA TYR A 171 -9.26 2.01 9.81
C TYR A 171 -8.70 2.34 11.20
N SER A 172 -7.80 1.53 11.74
CA SER A 172 -7.28 1.70 13.10
C SER A 172 -6.43 2.96 13.26
N ARG A 173 -5.76 3.40 12.19
CA ARG A 173 -4.84 4.54 12.27
C ARG A 173 -5.57 5.86 12.59
N GLY A 174 -5.05 6.57 13.59
CA GLY A 174 -5.68 7.74 14.22
C GLY A 174 -6.88 7.41 15.11
N ARG A 175 -7.18 6.13 15.39
CA ARG A 175 -8.31 5.70 16.23
C ARG A 175 -7.91 4.88 17.45
N VAL A 176 -6.65 4.45 17.50
CA VAL A 176 -6.07 3.75 18.64
C VAL A 176 -5.60 4.78 19.67
N GLU A 177 -5.90 4.54 20.94
CA GLU A 177 -5.47 5.41 22.04
C GLU A 177 -3.96 5.63 22.03
N GLY A 178 -3.54 6.90 22.18
CA GLY A 178 -2.13 7.32 22.16
C GLY A 178 -1.60 7.73 20.79
N GLU A 179 -2.37 7.56 19.71
CA GLU A 179 -1.99 8.06 18.39
C GLU A 179 -2.36 9.54 18.20
N ASN A 180 -1.39 10.37 17.85
CA ASN A 180 -1.59 11.80 17.54
C ASN A 180 -1.82 12.03 16.04
N LEU A 181 -2.72 11.27 15.43
CA LEU A 181 -3.10 11.44 14.02
C LEU A 181 -4.61 11.61 13.89
N LYS A 182 -5.04 12.50 12.99
CA LYS A 182 -6.46 12.63 12.65
C LYS A 182 -6.90 11.40 11.86
N PRO A 183 -7.94 10.66 12.29
CA PRO A 183 -8.43 9.51 11.55
C PRO A 183 -9.08 9.92 10.23
N LEU A 184 -8.87 9.14 9.18
CA LEU A 184 -9.57 9.34 7.90
C LEU A 184 -11.07 9.04 8.04
N PRO A 185 -11.98 9.84 7.47
CA PRO A 185 -13.41 9.52 7.43
C PRO A 185 -13.68 8.17 6.77
N ILE A 186 -14.72 7.45 7.19
CA ILE A 186 -15.02 6.11 6.65
C ILE A 186 -15.24 6.11 5.14
N ASN A 187 -15.92 7.13 4.59
CA ASN A 187 -16.11 7.28 3.14
C ASN A 187 -14.77 7.39 2.41
N ARG A 188 -13.79 8.07 3.00
CA ARG A 188 -12.45 8.18 2.42
C ARG A 188 -11.73 6.85 2.42
N ILE A 189 -11.87 6.05 3.48
CA ILE A 189 -11.33 4.68 3.55
C ILE A 189 -11.98 3.81 2.47
N VAL A 190 -13.31 3.84 2.32
CA VAL A 190 -14.02 3.10 1.27
C VAL A 190 -13.52 3.49 -0.12
N GLU A 191 -13.32 4.79 -0.38
CA GLU A 191 -12.75 5.25 -1.64
C GLU A 191 -11.37 4.66 -1.92
N LEU A 192 -10.44 4.80 -0.97
CA LEU A 192 -9.04 4.37 -1.09
C LEU A 192 -8.90 2.85 -1.29
N LEU A 193 -9.78 2.06 -0.65
CA LEU A 193 -9.68 0.60 -0.61
C LEU A 193 -10.54 -0.12 -1.64
N SER A 194 -11.56 0.54 -2.19
CA SER A 194 -12.54 -0.13 -3.06
C SER A 194 -12.94 0.68 -4.29
N SER A 195 -13.56 1.84 -4.12
CA SER A 195 -14.17 2.58 -5.24
C SER A 195 -13.14 3.19 -6.20
N ARG A 196 -12.01 3.71 -5.69
CA ARG A 196 -10.93 4.23 -6.55
C ARG A 196 -10.17 3.11 -7.26
N PRO A 197 -9.69 2.04 -6.58
CA PRO A 197 -9.09 0.90 -7.27
C PRO A 197 -10.00 0.33 -8.36
N ALA A 198 -11.29 0.15 -8.08
CA ALA A 198 -12.23 -0.37 -9.08
C ALA A 198 -12.33 0.55 -10.31
N ARG A 199 -12.34 1.87 -10.15
CA ARG A 199 -12.34 2.82 -11.27
C ARG A 199 -11.03 2.80 -12.05
N LEU A 200 -9.91 2.93 -11.37
CA LEU A 200 -8.59 3.03 -12.00
C LEU A 200 -8.20 1.76 -12.77
N PHE A 201 -8.65 0.60 -12.30
CA PHE A 201 -8.35 -0.68 -12.95
C PHE A 201 -9.46 -1.20 -13.87
N GLY A 202 -10.48 -0.39 -14.20
CA GLY A 202 -11.50 -0.75 -15.20
C GLY A 202 -12.52 -1.78 -14.71
N LEU A 203 -12.77 -1.84 -13.40
CA LEU A 203 -13.70 -2.77 -12.74
C LEU A 203 -14.99 -2.09 -12.26
N ALA A 204 -15.09 -0.77 -12.35
CA ALA A 204 -16.22 0.02 -11.86
C ALA A 204 -17.55 -0.25 -12.56
N HIS A 205 -17.58 -1.07 -13.61
CA HIS A 205 -18.82 -1.57 -14.22
C HIS A 205 -19.50 -2.65 -13.37
N ARG A 206 -18.81 -3.23 -12.37
CA ARG A 206 -19.36 -4.28 -11.50
C ARG A 206 -18.78 -4.35 -10.08
N LYS A 207 -17.69 -3.63 -9.76
CA LYS A 207 -16.98 -3.64 -8.47
C LYS A 207 -16.90 -2.26 -7.82
N GLY A 208 -16.64 -2.24 -6.51
CA GLY A 208 -16.23 -1.05 -5.77
C GLY A 208 -17.38 -0.08 -5.40
N ALA A 209 -18.63 -0.50 -5.56
CA ALA A 209 -19.81 0.26 -5.17
C ALA A 209 -20.93 -0.67 -4.67
N ILE A 210 -21.81 -0.13 -3.81
CA ILE A 210 -23.02 -0.82 -3.35
C ILE A 210 -24.19 -0.26 -4.16
N MET A 211 -24.49 -0.90 -5.30
CA MET A 211 -25.50 -0.45 -6.24
C MET A 211 -26.18 -1.63 -6.94
N PRO A 212 -27.46 -1.52 -7.36
CA PRO A 212 -28.07 -2.52 -8.22
C PRO A 212 -27.24 -2.78 -9.48
N GLY A 213 -27.09 -4.05 -9.85
CA GLY A 213 -26.28 -4.49 -11.01
C GLY A 213 -24.80 -4.75 -10.72
N TYR A 214 -24.29 -4.37 -9.55
CA TYR A 214 -22.92 -4.66 -9.13
C TYR A 214 -22.82 -6.04 -8.48
N ASP A 215 -21.62 -6.62 -8.48
CA ASP A 215 -21.37 -7.82 -7.69
C ASP A 215 -21.58 -7.52 -6.21
N ALA A 216 -22.33 -8.38 -5.53
CA ALA A 216 -22.51 -8.31 -4.08
C ALA A 216 -21.24 -8.77 -3.33
N ASP A 217 -20.18 -7.99 -3.47
CA ASP A 217 -18.93 -8.05 -2.71
C ASP A 217 -19.00 -7.03 -1.56
N LEU A 218 -19.33 -7.51 -0.36
CA LEU A 218 -19.66 -6.68 0.79
C LEU A 218 -18.91 -7.13 2.03
N VAL A 219 -18.62 -6.19 2.93
CA VAL A 219 -18.05 -6.45 4.25
C VAL A 219 -18.96 -5.83 5.29
N ILE A 220 -19.35 -6.63 6.29
CA ILE A 220 -19.99 -6.13 7.51
C ILE A 220 -18.91 -5.93 8.55
N PHE A 221 -18.74 -4.69 8.99
CA PHE A 221 -17.64 -4.25 9.84
C PHE A 221 -18.19 -3.61 11.11
N ASP A 222 -17.88 -4.18 12.27
CA ASP A 222 -18.13 -3.58 13.57
C ASP A 222 -16.96 -2.63 13.90
N PRO A 223 -17.20 -1.31 14.00
CA PRO A 223 -16.14 -0.32 14.25
C PRO A 223 -15.63 -0.28 15.71
N THR A 224 -16.30 -0.99 16.62
CA THR A 224 -16.19 -0.81 18.07
C THR A 224 -15.00 -1.51 18.74
N PRO A 225 -14.76 -2.82 18.52
CA PRO A 225 -13.82 -3.57 19.34
C PRO A 225 -12.38 -3.14 19.13
N GLU A 226 -11.59 -3.16 20.19
CA GLU A 226 -10.14 -3.07 20.14
C GLU A 226 -9.52 -4.42 20.49
N TRP A 227 -8.47 -4.80 19.77
CA TRP A 227 -7.85 -6.11 19.92
C TRP A 227 -6.37 -6.05 19.56
N ILE A 228 -5.59 -7.00 20.07
CA ILE A 228 -4.18 -7.13 19.75
C ILE A 228 -4.04 -8.13 18.61
N PHE A 229 -3.44 -7.69 17.51
CA PHE A 229 -3.21 -8.53 16.35
C PHE A 229 -2.15 -9.60 16.62
N ARG A 230 -2.43 -10.80 16.11
CA ARG A 230 -1.51 -11.94 16.06
C ARG A 230 -1.63 -12.60 14.71
N SER A 231 -0.49 -12.93 14.10
CA SER A 231 -0.35 -13.61 12.81
C SER A 231 -1.02 -14.97 12.81
N SER A 232 -1.12 -15.63 13.98
CA SER A 232 -1.89 -16.86 14.16
C SER A 232 -3.39 -16.73 13.85
N TYR A 233 -3.93 -15.51 13.74
CA TYR A 233 -5.32 -15.29 13.31
C TYR A 233 -5.47 -15.25 11.78
N LEU A 234 -4.38 -15.13 11.03
CA LEU A 234 -4.43 -15.10 9.57
C LEU A 234 -4.65 -16.51 9.03
N PRO A 235 -5.62 -16.71 8.13
CA PRO A 235 -5.87 -18.02 7.51
C PRO A 235 -4.83 -18.40 6.45
N GLY A 236 -3.95 -17.47 6.05
CA GLY A 236 -2.95 -17.65 4.98
C GLY A 236 -1.74 -18.50 5.37
N GLY A 237 -1.62 -18.88 6.64
CA GLY A 237 -0.52 -19.71 7.14
C GLY A 237 0.82 -18.97 7.17
N GLU A 238 0.80 -17.63 7.22
CA GLU A 238 1.96 -16.82 7.54
C GLU A 238 2.49 -17.19 8.93
N ASP A 239 3.80 -17.40 9.04
CA ASP A 239 4.47 -17.82 10.29
C ASP A 239 4.90 -16.64 11.17
N HIS A 240 4.70 -15.40 10.68
CA HIS A 240 4.95 -14.16 11.39
C HIS A 240 4.23 -12.98 10.70
N SER A 241 4.16 -11.84 11.38
CA SER A 241 3.76 -10.56 10.79
C SER A 241 4.50 -9.40 11.47
N VAL A 242 4.84 -8.36 10.69
CA VAL A 242 5.41 -7.12 11.23
C VAL A 242 4.42 -6.32 12.10
N TYR A 243 3.14 -6.68 12.06
CA TYR A 243 2.08 -6.09 12.88
C TYR A 243 1.79 -6.87 14.16
N ASP A 244 2.52 -7.97 14.44
CA ASP A 244 2.31 -8.77 15.65
C ASP A 244 2.44 -7.92 16.93
N GLY A 245 1.45 -8.03 17.82
CA GLY A 245 1.41 -7.27 19.06
C GLY A 245 0.82 -5.86 18.94
N PHE A 246 0.49 -5.39 17.73
CA PHE A 246 -0.15 -4.09 17.56
C PHE A 246 -1.63 -4.12 17.93
N LYS A 247 -2.08 -3.05 18.58
CA LYS A 247 -3.50 -2.83 18.86
C LYS A 247 -4.19 -2.32 17.58
N LEU A 248 -5.25 -2.98 17.17
CA LEU A 248 -6.11 -2.61 16.05
C LEU A 248 -7.55 -2.37 16.55
N LYS A 249 -8.31 -1.60 15.78
CA LYS A 249 -9.70 -1.25 16.02
C LYS A 249 -10.61 -1.80 14.92
N GLY A 250 -11.78 -2.23 15.33
CA GLY A 250 -12.83 -2.80 14.50
C GLY A 250 -12.62 -4.27 14.13
N ARG A 251 -13.71 -4.93 13.75
CA ARG A 251 -13.78 -6.36 13.43
C ARG A 251 -14.62 -6.57 12.18
N VAL A 252 -14.19 -7.45 11.29
CA VAL A 252 -15.01 -7.94 10.18
C VAL A 252 -15.87 -9.11 10.67
N ASP A 253 -17.18 -8.91 10.70
CA ASP A 253 -18.15 -9.93 11.13
C ASP A 253 -18.54 -10.85 9.96
N LEU A 254 -18.67 -10.28 8.76
CA LEU A 254 -19.12 -11.00 7.58
C LEU A 254 -18.41 -10.50 6.32
N VAL A 255 -18.00 -11.43 5.47
CA VAL A 255 -17.54 -11.14 4.11
C VAL A 255 -18.45 -11.87 3.14
N VAL A 256 -19.08 -11.10 2.25
CA VAL A 256 -19.87 -11.60 1.13
C VAL A 256 -19.07 -11.37 -0.14
N SER A 257 -19.02 -12.35 -1.01
CA SER A 257 -18.53 -12.16 -2.37
C SER A 257 -19.53 -12.71 -3.36
N ARG A 258 -19.90 -11.92 -4.37
CA ARG A 258 -20.91 -12.25 -5.39
C ARG A 258 -22.19 -12.86 -4.79
N GLY A 259 -22.65 -12.33 -3.67
CA GLY A 259 -23.89 -12.76 -3.00
C GLY A 259 -23.77 -13.99 -2.11
N GLU A 260 -22.59 -14.60 -2.00
CA GLU A 260 -22.33 -15.75 -1.12
C GLU A 260 -21.48 -15.32 0.06
N ILE A 261 -21.81 -15.83 1.25
CA ILE A 261 -20.98 -15.62 2.44
C ILE A 261 -19.72 -16.47 2.30
N VAL A 262 -18.57 -15.79 2.29
CA VAL A 262 -17.25 -16.43 2.10
C VAL A 262 -16.42 -16.45 3.38
N ALA A 263 -16.73 -15.59 4.34
CA ALA A 263 -16.17 -15.64 5.69
C ALA A 263 -17.18 -15.08 6.70
N ARG A 264 -17.16 -15.61 7.92
CA ARG A 264 -18.01 -15.17 9.04
C ARG A 264 -17.29 -15.42 10.36
N ASP A 265 -17.36 -14.47 11.28
CA ASP A 265 -16.85 -14.60 12.66
C ASP A 265 -15.40 -15.09 12.74
N GLY A 266 -14.55 -14.66 11.79
CA GLY A 266 -13.14 -15.05 11.71
C GLY A 266 -12.86 -16.37 10.97
N GLU A 267 -13.90 -17.11 10.56
CA GLU A 267 -13.75 -18.36 9.83
C GLU A 267 -13.91 -18.17 8.32
N VAL A 268 -13.02 -18.78 7.53
CA VAL A 268 -13.12 -18.81 6.07
C VAL A 268 -14.03 -19.97 5.67
N LEU A 269 -15.15 -19.63 5.01
CA LEU A 269 -16.15 -20.59 4.55
C LEU A 269 -16.02 -20.91 3.04
N ALA A 270 -15.27 -20.09 2.31
CA ALA A 270 -15.02 -20.30 0.88
C ALA A 270 -14.11 -21.50 0.62
N ARG A 271 -14.33 -22.15 -0.53
CA ARG A 271 -13.50 -23.26 -1.02
C ARG A 271 -12.53 -22.80 -2.12
N PRO A 272 -11.31 -23.39 -2.21
CA PRO A 272 -10.41 -23.16 -3.33
C PRO A 272 -11.10 -23.39 -4.68
N GLY A 273 -10.76 -22.59 -5.69
CA GLY A 273 -11.34 -22.66 -7.04
C GLY A 273 -12.65 -21.89 -7.24
N ARG A 274 -13.26 -21.33 -6.17
CA ARG A 274 -14.46 -20.49 -6.27
C ARG A 274 -14.20 -19.14 -6.97
N GLY A 275 -12.98 -18.61 -6.86
CA GLY A 275 -12.58 -17.35 -7.51
C GLY A 275 -12.79 -17.40 -9.02
N ARG A 276 -13.12 -16.26 -9.62
CA ARG A 276 -13.25 -16.13 -11.08
C ARG A 276 -12.40 -14.97 -11.55
N PHE A 277 -11.77 -15.14 -12.72
CA PHE A 277 -11.15 -14.04 -13.42
C PHE A 277 -12.20 -12.96 -13.71
N VAL A 278 -11.80 -11.70 -13.54
CA VAL A 278 -12.66 -10.54 -13.82
C VAL A 278 -12.01 -9.77 -14.95
N GLU A 279 -12.66 -9.79 -16.12
CA GLU A 279 -12.23 -8.96 -17.25
C GLU A 279 -12.32 -7.47 -16.89
N ARG A 280 -11.28 -6.73 -17.25
CA ARG A 280 -11.20 -5.29 -17.04
C ARG A 280 -11.74 -4.59 -18.27
N PHE A 281 -12.61 -3.61 -18.06
CA PHE A 281 -13.11 -2.73 -19.11
C PHE A 281 -12.55 -1.33 -18.90
N ILE A 282 -11.67 -0.90 -19.81
CA ILE A 282 -11.18 0.47 -19.86
C ILE A 282 -11.96 1.15 -21.00
N PRO A 283 -12.94 2.01 -20.71
CA PRO A 283 -13.67 2.71 -21.76
C PRO A 283 -12.69 3.49 -22.64
N LYS A 284 -12.90 3.47 -23.95
CA LYS A 284 -12.20 4.43 -24.84
C LYS A 284 -12.66 5.83 -24.45
N GLU A 285 -11.77 6.82 -24.47
CA GLU A 285 -12.05 8.21 -24.02
C GLU A 285 -13.32 8.84 -24.63
N THR A 286 -13.81 8.32 -25.75
CA THR A 286 -15.05 8.74 -26.43
C THR A 286 -16.35 8.26 -25.78
N GLU A 287 -16.35 7.24 -24.91
CA GLU A 287 -17.57 6.67 -24.30
C GLU A 287 -17.90 7.28 -22.93
N GLN A 288 -17.03 8.10 -22.35
CA GLN A 288 -17.29 8.83 -21.09
C GLN A 288 -18.06 10.16 -21.31
N ARG A 289 -18.68 10.35 -22.48
CA ARG A 289 -19.36 11.59 -22.89
C ARG A 289 -20.88 11.49 -23.01
N SER A 290 -21.48 10.37 -22.57
CA SER A 290 -22.93 10.21 -22.48
C SER A 290 -23.38 10.02 -21.04
#